data_AF-H5URR2-F1
#
_entry.id   AF-H5URR2-F1
#
_cell.length_a   1.000
_cell.length_b   1.000
_cell.length_c   1.000
_cell.angle_alpha   90.00
_cell.angle_beta   90.00
_cell.angle_gamma   90.00
#
_symmetry.space_group_name_H-M   'P 1'
#
loop_
_entity.id
_entity.type
_entity.pdbx_description
1 polymer ?
#
loop_
_entity_poly.entity_id
_entity_poly.type
_entity_poly.pdbx_seq_one_letter_code
_entity_poly.pdbx_strand_id
1 'polypeptide(L)'
;MFPSLPPHVPLLRRGPAELQLGLEPDGVVLDGLTTTEISVLTGLDGSSPLKVAAARTGRSAARFSALVEDLAARGLVDDAHATPAVGRTVAIDGEGATTTLLADLLRAEGVHVVHGRAVLDDLDLALRGRRPTLVGDHVDVLVRVAAGALSPVAARHDGVECLPVLVRHRSVTVGPLVTHDGPCLFCLDLTRADDDPWWGHVLAQVEHLREPADPSPATVLAASLACARLLDRFTSPPGRTSVAESTTVLLPGGRSRHREWRRHPRCPRHDDAHDVGGSSPPPVAGADPGRCGRGGADGGTPGTPGCATSGSTGVAGSTARDTRRAPHARHRSGRIQPRAPQ
;
A
#
# COMPACT_ATOMS: atom_id res chain seq x y z
N MET A 1 -28.23 6.30 -2.61
CA MET A 1 -27.29 7.35 -3.02
C MET A 1 -27.97 8.69 -3.21
N PHE A 2 -27.23 9.76 -2.91
CA PHE A 2 -27.52 11.15 -3.20
C PHE A 2 -26.58 11.60 -4.33
N PRO A 3 -26.98 11.43 -5.60
CA PRO A 3 -26.09 11.61 -6.74
C PRO A 3 -25.63 13.06 -6.90
N SER A 4 -24.33 13.25 -7.08
CA SER A 4 -23.69 14.54 -7.37
C SER A 4 -22.69 14.39 -8.51
N LEU A 5 -22.60 15.39 -9.38
CA LEU A 5 -21.54 15.43 -10.41
C LEU A 5 -20.22 15.88 -9.77
N PRO A 6 -19.13 15.10 -9.92
CA PRO A 6 -17.83 15.52 -9.44
C PRO A 6 -17.35 16.78 -10.17
N PRO A 7 -16.72 17.76 -9.48
CA PRO A 7 -16.33 19.02 -10.09
C PRO A 7 -15.30 18.88 -11.22
N HIS A 8 -14.57 17.76 -11.25
CA HIS A 8 -13.56 17.45 -12.28
C HIS A 8 -14.12 16.66 -13.47
N VAL A 9 -15.40 16.23 -13.44
CA VAL A 9 -16.06 15.53 -14.54
C VAL A 9 -16.93 16.54 -15.30
N PRO A 10 -16.41 17.15 -16.39
CA PRO A 10 -17.19 18.11 -17.16
C PRO A 10 -18.38 17.42 -17.82
N LEU A 11 -19.55 18.07 -17.75
CA LEU A 11 -20.74 17.68 -18.49
C LEU A 11 -20.87 18.53 -19.76
N LEU A 12 -20.68 17.90 -20.92
CA LEU A 12 -20.58 18.57 -22.23
C LEU A 12 -21.78 18.21 -23.10
N ARG A 13 -22.40 19.20 -23.74
CA ARG A 13 -23.50 18.95 -24.67
C ARG A 13 -22.98 18.71 -26.08
N ARG A 14 -23.22 17.51 -26.64
CA ARG A 14 -22.82 17.14 -28.02
C ARG A 14 -23.94 17.35 -29.04
N GLY A 15 -25.19 17.28 -28.58
CA GLY A 15 -26.37 17.46 -29.41
C GLY A 15 -27.65 17.68 -28.58
N PRO A 16 -28.81 17.74 -29.24
CA PRO A 16 -30.09 17.97 -28.55
C PRO A 16 -30.42 16.89 -27.52
N ALA A 17 -30.12 15.63 -27.84
CA ALA A 17 -30.38 14.43 -27.05
C ALA A 17 -29.09 13.70 -26.61
N GLU A 18 -27.94 14.38 -26.69
CA GLU A 18 -26.62 13.80 -26.40
C GLU A 18 -25.85 14.61 -25.36
N LEU A 19 -25.35 13.93 -24.33
CA LEU A 19 -24.45 14.47 -23.31
C LEU A 19 -23.19 13.63 -23.22
N GLN A 20 -22.06 14.27 -22.98
CA GLN A 20 -20.81 13.61 -22.65
C GLN A 20 -20.41 13.96 -21.22
N LEU A 21 -20.07 12.93 -20.44
CA LEU A 21 -19.54 13.05 -19.09
C LEU A 21 -18.05 12.72 -19.14
N GLY A 22 -17.21 13.66 -18.72
CA GLY A 22 -15.76 13.47 -18.70
C GLY A 22 -15.07 13.72 -20.05
N LEU A 23 -13.77 14.02 -19.97
CA LEU A 23 -12.87 14.20 -21.11
C LEU A 23 -11.82 13.09 -21.24
N GLU A 24 -11.65 12.31 -20.18
CA GLU A 24 -10.69 11.22 -20.10
C GLU A 24 -11.13 10.02 -20.98
N PRO A 25 -10.24 9.04 -21.25
CA PRO A 25 -10.56 7.89 -22.12
C PRO A 25 -11.76 7.04 -21.67
N ASP A 26 -12.12 7.11 -20.40
CA ASP A 26 -13.28 6.50 -19.76
C ASP A 26 -14.52 7.40 -19.72
N GLY A 27 -14.44 8.60 -20.31
CA GLY A 27 -15.58 9.49 -20.50
C GLY A 27 -16.72 8.81 -21.29
N VAL A 28 -17.95 9.03 -20.85
CA VAL A 28 -19.13 8.37 -21.41
C VAL A 28 -19.94 9.36 -22.24
N VAL A 29 -20.28 8.97 -23.47
CA VAL A 29 -21.28 9.66 -24.29
C VAL A 29 -22.62 8.96 -24.11
N LEU A 30 -23.60 9.72 -23.61
CA LEU A 30 -24.99 9.31 -23.47
C LEU A 30 -25.78 9.80 -24.67
N ASP A 31 -26.49 8.88 -25.33
CA ASP A 31 -27.40 9.17 -26.42
C ASP A 31 -28.87 8.91 -26.03
N GLY A 32 -29.78 9.39 -26.87
CA GLY A 32 -31.21 9.14 -26.70
C GLY A 32 -31.81 9.66 -25.40
N LEU A 33 -31.22 10.74 -24.85
CA LEU A 33 -31.71 11.41 -23.64
C LEU A 33 -32.85 12.38 -23.99
N THR A 34 -33.89 12.36 -23.16
CA THR A 34 -34.93 13.39 -23.19
C THR A 34 -34.44 14.70 -22.60
N THR A 35 -35.07 15.82 -22.97
CA THR A 35 -34.75 17.14 -22.39
C THR A 35 -34.87 17.15 -20.87
N THR A 36 -35.84 16.39 -20.33
CA THR A 36 -36.02 16.25 -18.87
C THR A 36 -34.87 15.47 -18.23
N GLU A 37 -34.44 14.36 -18.83
CA GLU A 37 -33.29 13.59 -18.32
C GLU A 37 -32.01 14.43 -18.34
N ILE A 38 -31.78 15.19 -19.42
CA ILE A 38 -30.65 16.12 -19.50
C ILE A 38 -30.71 17.16 -18.38
N SER A 39 -31.88 17.76 -18.14
CA SER A 39 -32.06 18.76 -17.07
C SER A 39 -31.85 18.16 -15.68
N VAL A 40 -32.35 16.95 -15.44
CA VAL A 40 -32.19 16.26 -14.15
C VAL A 40 -30.73 15.87 -13.93
N LEU A 41 -30.06 15.34 -14.96
CA LEU A 41 -28.65 14.91 -14.88
C LEU A 41 -27.70 16.10 -14.69
N THR A 42 -27.96 17.24 -15.34
CA THR A 42 -27.18 18.48 -15.16
C THR A 42 -27.36 19.08 -13.77
N GLY A 43 -28.47 18.79 -13.10
CA GLY A 43 -28.80 19.31 -11.77
C GLY A 43 -28.58 18.31 -10.64
N LEU A 44 -27.72 17.30 -10.82
CA LEU A 44 -27.32 16.38 -9.75
C LEU A 44 -26.25 17.06 -8.89
N ASP A 45 -26.66 17.57 -7.73
CA ASP A 45 -25.83 18.32 -6.78
C ASP A 45 -25.70 17.63 -5.42
N GLY A 46 -26.21 16.39 -5.30
CA GLY A 46 -26.21 15.65 -4.04
C GLY A 46 -27.28 16.07 -3.03
N SER A 47 -28.15 17.05 -3.34
CA SER A 47 -29.18 17.53 -2.40
C SER A 47 -30.38 16.59 -2.24
N SER A 48 -30.58 15.69 -3.19
CA SER A 48 -31.78 14.85 -3.29
C SER A 48 -31.41 13.38 -3.52
N PRO A 49 -32.14 12.43 -2.91
CA PRO A 49 -31.89 11.01 -3.16
C PRO A 49 -32.26 10.64 -4.59
N LEU A 50 -31.54 9.67 -5.18
CA LEU A 50 -31.71 9.25 -6.58
C LEU A 50 -33.17 8.97 -6.96
N LYS A 51 -33.93 8.33 -6.07
CA LYS A 51 -35.36 8.04 -6.29
C LYS A 51 -36.19 9.29 -6.54
N VAL A 52 -35.91 10.38 -5.83
CA VAL A 52 -36.60 11.67 -5.99
C VAL A 52 -36.16 12.36 -7.27
N ALA A 53 -34.85 12.35 -7.56
CA ALA A 53 -34.33 12.90 -8.81
C ALA A 53 -34.91 12.18 -10.04
N ALA A 54 -34.96 10.84 -10.01
CA ALA A 54 -35.49 10.00 -11.08
C ALA A 54 -37.01 10.16 -11.27
N ALA A 55 -37.78 10.36 -10.19
CA ALA A 55 -39.22 10.59 -10.31
C ALA A 55 -39.55 11.81 -11.20
N ARG A 56 -38.66 12.81 -11.28
CA ARG A 56 -38.82 13.99 -12.16
C ARG A 56 -38.77 13.65 -13.65
N THR A 57 -38.23 12.49 -14.04
CA THR A 57 -38.19 12.05 -15.45
C THR A 57 -39.47 11.30 -15.87
N GLY A 58 -40.41 11.10 -14.94
CA GLY A 58 -41.71 10.50 -15.22
C GLY A 58 -41.60 9.04 -15.64
N ARG A 59 -42.07 8.71 -16.86
CA ARG A 59 -42.12 7.31 -17.34
C ARG A 59 -40.74 6.65 -17.47
N SER A 60 -39.66 7.43 -17.56
CA SER A 60 -38.30 6.91 -17.65
C SER A 60 -37.57 6.79 -16.30
N ALA A 61 -38.24 7.01 -15.16
CA ALA A 61 -37.61 7.03 -13.84
C ALA A 61 -36.73 5.79 -13.56
N ALA A 62 -37.22 4.59 -13.85
CA ALA A 62 -36.46 3.36 -13.65
C ALA A 62 -35.21 3.28 -14.54
N ARG A 63 -35.33 3.68 -15.82
CA ARG A 63 -34.20 3.75 -16.76
C ARG A 63 -33.17 4.80 -16.30
N PHE A 64 -33.64 5.96 -15.82
CA PHE A 64 -32.77 7.02 -15.33
C PHE A 64 -32.02 6.61 -14.06
N SER A 65 -32.67 5.93 -13.12
CA SER A 65 -31.98 5.38 -11.94
C SER A 65 -30.88 4.41 -12.33
N ALA A 66 -31.18 3.44 -13.21
CA ALA A 66 -30.19 2.49 -13.70
C ALA A 66 -29.02 3.21 -14.40
N LEU A 67 -29.30 4.22 -15.22
CA LEU A 67 -28.27 5.04 -15.85
C LEU A 67 -27.34 5.72 -14.83
N VAL A 68 -27.90 6.35 -13.79
CA VAL A 68 -27.09 7.04 -12.77
C VAL A 68 -26.28 6.05 -11.94
N GLU A 69 -26.82 4.88 -11.62
CA GLU A 69 -26.09 3.81 -10.94
C GLU A 69 -24.92 3.30 -11.82
N ASP A 70 -25.16 3.15 -13.12
CA ASP A 70 -24.14 2.78 -14.11
C ASP A 70 -23.03 3.84 -14.25
N LEU A 71 -23.38 5.12 -14.16
CA LEU A 71 -22.41 6.23 -14.15
C LEU A 71 -21.62 6.28 -12.85
N ALA A 72 -22.28 6.02 -11.72
CA ALA A 72 -21.63 5.97 -10.41
C ALA A 72 -20.66 4.79 -10.31
N ALA A 73 -21.01 3.63 -10.87
CA ALA A 73 -20.11 2.48 -10.96
C ALA A 73 -18.85 2.77 -11.81
N ARG A 74 -18.90 3.79 -12.68
CA ARG A 74 -17.78 4.27 -13.50
C ARG A 74 -17.06 5.49 -12.89
N GLY A 75 -17.45 5.95 -11.69
CA GLY A 75 -16.85 7.13 -11.05
C GLY A 75 -17.23 8.47 -11.68
N LEU A 76 -18.26 8.50 -12.54
CA LEU A 76 -18.73 9.73 -13.21
C LEU A 76 -19.83 10.46 -12.41
N VAL A 77 -20.35 9.83 -11.37
CA VAL A 77 -21.31 10.38 -10.41
C VAL A 77 -20.92 9.92 -9.01
N ASP A 78 -20.77 10.85 -8.08
CA ASP A 78 -20.50 10.57 -6.68
C ASP A 78 -21.81 10.42 -5.89
N ASP A 79 -21.75 9.69 -4.78
CA ASP A 79 -22.76 9.77 -3.72
C ASP A 79 -22.33 10.84 -2.71
N ALA A 80 -22.99 12.01 -2.71
CA ALA A 80 -22.69 13.10 -1.79
C ALA A 80 -22.92 12.76 -0.31
N HIS A 81 -23.55 11.62 -0.02
CA HIS A 81 -23.71 11.09 1.34
C HIS A 81 -22.91 9.80 1.56
N ALA A 82 -22.11 9.34 0.59
CA ALA A 82 -21.05 8.41 0.91
C ALA A 82 -20.17 9.06 1.97
N THR A 83 -19.85 8.30 3.01
CA THR A 83 -19.11 8.84 4.15
C THR A 83 -17.80 9.44 3.65
N PRO A 84 -17.60 10.76 3.79
CA PRO A 84 -16.36 11.40 3.38
C PRO A 84 -15.16 10.73 4.09
N ALA A 85 -13.95 10.95 3.57
CA ALA A 85 -12.72 10.59 4.29
C ALA A 85 -12.60 11.30 5.66
N VAL A 86 -13.44 12.32 5.91
CA VAL A 86 -13.58 13.05 7.17
C VAL A 86 -13.87 12.08 8.32
N GLY A 87 -13.01 12.07 9.33
CA GLY A 87 -13.11 11.21 10.50
C GLY A 87 -12.43 9.84 10.35
N ARG A 88 -11.80 9.54 9.21
CA ARG A 88 -10.92 8.37 9.07
C ARG A 88 -9.57 8.66 9.72
N THR A 89 -8.96 7.63 10.31
CA THR A 89 -7.63 7.71 10.91
C THR A 89 -6.64 6.86 10.15
N VAL A 90 -5.61 7.51 9.59
CA VAL A 90 -4.50 6.86 8.89
C VAL A 90 -3.24 6.94 9.73
N ALA A 91 -2.66 5.77 10.00
CA ALA A 91 -1.34 5.64 10.60
C ALA A 91 -0.28 5.53 9.49
N ILE A 92 0.80 6.30 9.54
CA ILE A 92 1.91 6.20 8.57
C ILE A 92 3.18 5.82 9.31
N ASP A 93 3.65 4.60 9.07
CA ASP A 93 5.00 4.18 9.44
C ASP A 93 5.98 4.57 8.33
N GLY A 94 6.93 5.40 8.69
CA GLY A 94 7.98 5.86 7.82
C GLY A 94 8.56 7.18 8.29
N GLU A 95 9.77 7.47 7.85
CA GLU A 95 10.43 8.76 8.00
C GLU A 95 10.89 9.22 6.63
N GLY A 96 10.72 10.52 6.33
CA GLY A 96 11.20 11.10 5.08
C GLY A 96 10.15 11.95 4.36
N ALA A 97 10.52 12.45 3.19
CA ALA A 97 9.70 13.39 2.43
C ALA A 97 8.35 12.79 2.02
N THR A 98 8.31 11.53 1.59
CA THR A 98 7.06 10.84 1.21
C THR A 98 6.05 10.80 2.35
N THR A 99 6.49 10.50 3.58
CA THR A 99 5.60 10.47 4.76
C THR A 99 5.01 11.84 5.03
N THR A 100 5.85 12.89 5.04
CA THR A 100 5.39 14.27 5.29
C THR A 100 4.41 14.73 4.21
N LEU A 101 4.75 14.54 2.93
CA LEU A 101 3.91 14.93 1.80
C LEU A 101 2.57 14.17 1.80
N LEU A 102 2.59 12.88 2.08
CA LEU A 102 1.36 12.08 2.17
C LEU A 102 0.48 12.54 3.33
N ALA A 103 1.08 12.83 4.49
CA ALA A 103 0.34 13.34 5.64
C ALA A 103 -0.33 14.68 5.34
N ASP A 104 0.37 15.58 4.65
CA ASP A 104 -0.18 16.89 4.28
C ASP A 104 -1.33 16.77 3.28
N LEU A 105 -1.19 15.90 2.26
CA LEU A 105 -2.26 15.61 1.30
C LEU A 105 -3.51 15.03 1.98
N LEU A 106 -3.34 14.02 2.84
CA LEU A 106 -4.46 13.39 3.55
C LEU A 106 -5.16 14.36 4.51
N ARG A 107 -4.41 15.23 5.20
CA ARG A 107 -4.99 16.26 6.07
C ARG A 107 -5.80 17.28 5.29
N ALA A 108 -5.36 17.65 4.09
CA ALA A 108 -6.12 18.54 3.21
C ALA A 108 -7.48 17.94 2.82
N GLU A 109 -7.58 16.61 2.75
CA GLU A 109 -8.81 15.84 2.51
C GLU A 109 -9.62 15.55 3.78
N GLY A 110 -9.22 16.11 4.94
CA GLY A 110 -9.92 15.96 6.21
C GLY A 110 -9.66 14.63 6.94
N VAL A 111 -8.64 13.87 6.55
CA VAL A 111 -8.23 12.62 7.21
C VAL A 111 -7.38 12.94 8.45
N HIS A 112 -7.65 12.26 9.56
CA HIS A 112 -6.78 12.31 10.74
C HIS A 112 -5.52 11.47 10.49
N VAL A 113 -4.35 12.10 10.55
CA VAL A 113 -3.07 11.42 10.26
C VAL A 113 -2.17 11.40 11.49
N VAL A 114 -1.80 10.18 11.89
CA VAL A 114 -0.75 9.91 12.89
C VAL A 114 0.46 9.34 12.14
N HIS A 115 1.64 9.94 12.25
CA HIS A 115 2.83 9.48 11.52
C HIS A 115 4.11 9.59 12.36
N GLY A 116 5.11 8.78 12.01
CA GLY A 116 6.44 8.77 12.64
C GLY A 116 6.86 7.38 13.12
N ARG A 117 8.09 7.28 13.64
CA ARG A 117 8.69 5.99 14.05
C ARG A 117 7.91 5.22 15.10
N ALA A 118 7.35 5.93 16.08
CA ALA A 118 6.68 5.32 17.22
C ALA A 118 5.30 4.77 16.86
N VAL A 119 4.76 5.11 15.68
CA VAL A 119 3.38 4.76 15.30
C VAL A 119 3.15 3.25 15.32
N LEU A 120 4.13 2.45 14.88
CA LEU A 120 4.00 0.99 14.96
C LEU A 120 4.04 0.47 16.39
N ASP A 121 4.94 1.00 17.22
CA ASP A 121 5.08 0.57 18.61
C ASP A 121 3.81 0.92 19.39
N ASP A 122 3.27 2.12 19.18
CA ASP A 122 2.02 2.57 19.78
C ASP A 122 0.84 1.72 19.28
N LEU A 123 0.81 1.37 17.99
CA LEU A 123 -0.26 0.56 17.41
C LEU A 123 -0.21 -0.88 17.92
N ASP A 124 0.97 -1.49 17.99
CA ASP A 124 1.17 -2.83 18.56
C ASP A 124 0.76 -2.86 20.04
N LEU A 125 1.15 -1.84 20.81
CA LEU A 125 0.72 -1.70 22.20
C LEU A 125 -0.82 -1.59 22.32
N ALA A 126 -1.45 -0.79 21.46
CA ALA A 126 -2.89 -0.60 21.42
C ALA A 126 -3.63 -1.92 21.06
N LEU A 127 -3.14 -2.64 20.04
CA LEU A 127 -3.69 -3.92 19.60
C LEU A 127 -3.57 -5.02 20.65
N ARG A 128 -2.45 -5.09 21.39
CA ARG A 128 -2.28 -6.00 22.54
C ARG A 128 -3.29 -5.72 23.65
N GLY A 129 -3.66 -4.46 23.83
CA GLY A 129 -4.73 -4.02 24.73
C GLY A 129 -6.16 -4.28 24.23
N ARG A 130 -6.33 -4.90 23.04
CA ARG A 130 -7.62 -5.07 22.32
C ARG A 130 -8.37 -3.76 22.09
N ARG A 131 -7.63 -2.66 21.92
CA ARG A 131 -8.17 -1.35 21.55
C ARG A 131 -7.30 -0.80 20.43
N PRO A 132 -7.68 -0.94 19.15
CA PRO A 132 -6.88 -0.48 18.02
C PRO A 132 -6.93 1.05 17.89
N THR A 133 -6.72 1.77 19.00
CA THR A 133 -6.91 3.22 19.10
C THR A 133 -5.57 3.91 19.26
N LEU A 134 -5.20 4.73 18.30
CA LEU A 134 -4.11 5.70 18.44
C LEU A 134 -4.73 7.07 18.71
N VAL A 135 -4.29 7.75 19.76
CA VAL A 135 -4.87 9.06 20.16
C VAL A 135 -6.39 8.98 20.45
N GLY A 136 -6.90 7.79 20.79
CA GLY A 136 -8.34 7.56 21.09
C GLY A 136 -9.18 7.09 19.91
N ASP A 137 -8.66 7.09 18.68
CA ASP A 137 -9.41 6.78 17.46
C ASP A 137 -8.96 5.48 16.80
N HIS A 138 -9.92 4.72 16.24
CA HIS A 138 -9.64 3.49 15.51
C HIS A 138 -8.82 3.77 14.26
N VAL A 139 -7.67 3.09 14.10
CA VAL A 139 -6.87 3.17 12.88
C VAL A 139 -7.54 2.37 11.77
N ASP A 140 -7.99 3.05 10.70
CA ASP A 140 -8.60 2.43 9.54
C ASP A 140 -7.55 1.76 8.63
N VAL A 141 -6.46 2.47 8.35
CA VAL A 141 -5.40 2.03 7.44
C VAL A 141 -4.02 2.39 7.98
N LEU A 142 -3.10 1.43 7.88
CA LEU A 142 -1.67 1.61 8.13
C LEU A 142 -0.92 1.72 6.80
N VAL A 143 -0.26 2.85 6.57
CA VAL A 143 0.64 3.04 5.42
C VAL A 143 2.07 2.72 5.84
N ARG A 144 2.77 1.92 5.03
CA ARG A 144 4.16 1.51 5.26
C ARG A 144 5.07 2.08 4.20
N VAL A 145 5.74 3.20 4.51
CA VAL A 145 6.68 3.86 3.61
C VAL A 145 8.08 3.29 3.83
N ALA A 146 8.66 2.70 2.79
CA ALA A 146 10.01 2.13 2.86
C ALA A 146 10.85 2.53 1.64
N ALA A 147 12.12 2.85 1.90
CA ALA A 147 13.09 2.98 0.83
C ALA A 147 13.57 1.57 0.44
N GLY A 148 13.37 1.17 -0.82
CA GLY A 148 13.76 -0.17 -1.27
C GLY A 148 12.67 -1.22 -1.08
N ALA A 149 12.69 -1.95 0.04
CA ALA A 149 11.79 -3.08 0.28
C ALA A 149 11.25 -3.08 1.71
N LEU A 150 10.11 -3.75 1.88
CA LEU A 150 9.43 -3.87 3.16
C LEU A 150 9.52 -5.32 3.63
N SER A 151 10.09 -5.53 4.82
CA SER A 151 10.18 -6.85 5.43
C SER A 151 8.82 -7.30 5.95
N PRO A 152 8.35 -8.52 5.64
CA PRO A 152 7.03 -8.98 6.06
C PRO A 152 6.93 -9.27 7.57
N VAL A 153 8.07 -9.31 8.27
CA VAL A 153 8.15 -9.43 9.73
C VAL A 153 8.01 -8.06 10.38
N ALA A 154 8.81 -7.08 9.95
CA ALA A 154 8.71 -5.69 10.40
C ALA A 154 7.39 -5.03 9.94
N ALA A 155 6.74 -5.62 8.94
CA ALA A 155 5.47 -5.19 8.38
C ALA A 155 4.27 -6.04 8.76
N ARG A 156 4.25 -6.51 10.00
CA ARG A 156 3.02 -7.03 10.60
C ARG A 156 2.00 -5.87 10.71
N HIS A 157 0.76 -6.14 10.32
CA HIS A 157 -0.34 -5.16 10.35
C HIS A 157 -1.52 -5.62 11.22
N ASP A 158 -1.42 -6.77 11.91
CA ASP A 158 -2.32 -7.25 12.98
C ASP A 158 -3.81 -6.89 12.86
N GLY A 159 -4.40 -7.19 11.70
CA GLY A 159 -5.82 -7.00 11.42
C GLY A 159 -6.22 -5.63 10.89
N VAL A 160 -5.30 -4.65 10.89
CA VAL A 160 -5.47 -3.35 10.22
C VAL A 160 -5.14 -3.48 8.73
N GLU A 161 -5.89 -2.81 7.87
CA GLU A 161 -5.57 -2.76 6.44
C GLU A 161 -4.22 -2.05 6.23
N CYS A 162 -3.40 -2.56 5.32
CA CYS A 162 -2.04 -2.09 5.17
C CYS A 162 -1.71 -1.73 3.72
N LEU A 163 -1.24 -0.50 3.49
CA LEU A 163 -0.80 -0.02 2.19
C LEU A 163 0.73 0.16 2.17
N PRO A 164 1.50 -0.73 1.52
CA PRO A 164 2.93 -0.53 1.32
C PRO A 164 3.21 0.52 0.23
N VAL A 165 4.16 1.41 0.51
CA VAL A 165 4.65 2.44 -0.40
C VAL A 165 6.17 2.31 -0.47
N LEU A 166 6.67 1.79 -1.60
CA LEU A 166 8.09 1.56 -1.82
C LEU A 166 8.66 2.65 -2.73
N VAL A 167 9.59 3.43 -2.18
CA VAL A 167 10.31 4.46 -2.92
C VAL A 167 11.70 3.93 -3.27
N ARG A 168 12.01 3.85 -4.56
CA ARG A 168 13.32 3.45 -5.08
C ARG A 168 13.84 4.52 -6.02
N HIS A 169 15.15 4.53 -6.25
CA HIS A 169 15.81 5.57 -7.07
C HIS A 169 15.18 5.78 -8.46
N ARG A 170 14.64 4.72 -9.09
CA ARG A 170 14.06 4.75 -10.45
C ARG A 170 12.63 4.27 -10.53
N SER A 171 11.97 4.07 -9.39
CA SER A 171 10.61 3.57 -9.39
C SER A 171 9.90 3.83 -8.07
N VAL A 172 8.61 4.08 -8.15
CA VAL A 172 7.70 4.14 -7.02
C VAL A 172 6.75 2.97 -7.14
N THR A 173 6.47 2.25 -6.06
CA THR A 173 5.41 1.23 -6.03
C THR A 173 4.46 1.54 -4.89
N VAL A 174 3.17 1.63 -5.19
CA VAL A 174 2.10 1.78 -4.21
C VAL A 174 1.24 0.53 -4.26
N GLY A 175 1.02 -0.06 -3.10
CA GLY A 175 0.20 -1.23 -2.92
C GLY A 175 0.93 -2.56 -3.12
N PRO A 176 0.16 -3.67 -3.06
CA PRO A 176 -1.29 -3.68 -2.99
C PRO A 176 -1.84 -3.26 -1.63
N LEU A 177 -3.07 -2.73 -1.59
CA LEU A 177 -3.78 -2.58 -0.33
C LEU A 177 -4.06 -3.98 0.23
N VAL A 178 -3.40 -4.30 1.33
CA VAL A 178 -3.51 -5.58 2.01
C VAL A 178 -4.69 -5.51 2.97
N THR A 179 -5.72 -6.32 2.69
CA THR A 179 -6.92 -6.48 3.51
C THR A 179 -6.99 -7.91 4.07
N HIS A 180 -8.03 -8.20 4.85
CA HIS A 180 -8.22 -9.53 5.42
C HIS A 180 -8.51 -10.61 4.37
N ASP A 181 -9.29 -10.31 3.32
CA ASP A 181 -9.70 -11.30 2.29
C ASP A 181 -8.59 -11.57 1.26
N GLY A 182 -7.59 -10.68 1.17
CA GLY A 182 -6.56 -10.69 0.13
C GLY A 182 -5.23 -11.36 0.51
N PRO A 183 -4.18 -11.19 -0.31
CA PRO A 183 -2.81 -11.55 0.04
C PRO A 183 -2.31 -10.72 1.23
N CYS A 184 -1.58 -11.35 2.16
CA CYS A 184 -0.89 -10.61 3.22
C CYS A 184 0.53 -10.22 2.79
N LEU A 185 1.19 -9.32 3.51
CA LEU A 185 2.57 -8.92 3.21
C LEU A 185 3.57 -10.08 3.17
N PHE A 186 3.31 -11.18 3.89
CA PHE A 186 4.11 -12.41 3.79
C PHE A 186 3.88 -13.16 2.47
N CYS A 187 2.67 -13.16 1.90
CA CYS A 187 2.42 -13.69 0.56
C CYS A 187 3.23 -12.95 -0.50
N LEU A 188 3.26 -11.62 -0.40
CA LEU A 188 4.04 -10.78 -1.31
C LEU A 188 5.54 -11.09 -1.25
N ASP A 189 6.05 -11.39 -0.07
CA ASP A 189 7.45 -11.77 0.13
C ASP A 189 7.74 -13.17 -0.43
N LEU A 190 6.87 -14.15 -0.17
CA LEU A 190 6.99 -15.51 -0.72
C LEU A 190 6.96 -15.52 -2.26
N THR A 191 6.04 -14.77 -2.88
CA THR A 191 6.01 -14.63 -4.34
C THR A 191 7.31 -14.03 -4.88
N ARG A 192 7.95 -13.10 -4.16
CA ARG A 192 9.27 -12.58 -4.56
C ARG A 192 10.37 -13.63 -4.38
N ALA A 193 10.31 -14.43 -3.32
CA ALA A 193 11.27 -15.51 -3.09
C ALA A 193 11.18 -16.63 -4.14
N ASP A 194 10.00 -16.82 -4.74
CA ASP A 194 9.81 -17.77 -5.85
C ASP A 194 10.48 -17.27 -7.13
N ASP A 195 10.37 -15.97 -7.40
CA ASP A 195 11.03 -15.31 -8.53
C ASP A 195 12.56 -15.20 -8.32
N ASP A 196 13.00 -15.01 -7.08
CA ASP A 196 14.40 -14.84 -6.66
C ASP A 196 14.71 -15.64 -5.37
N PRO A 197 15.33 -16.82 -5.46
CA PRO A 197 15.69 -17.63 -4.29
C PRO A 197 16.60 -16.94 -3.28
N TRP A 198 17.32 -15.88 -3.68
CA TRP A 198 18.20 -15.10 -2.80
C TRP A 198 17.54 -13.85 -2.24
N TRP A 199 16.23 -13.66 -2.48
CA TRP A 199 15.48 -12.48 -2.07
C TRP A 199 15.65 -12.16 -0.59
N GLY A 200 15.63 -13.16 0.30
CA GLY A 200 15.83 -12.95 1.73
C GLY A 200 17.18 -12.30 2.08
N HIS A 201 18.24 -12.62 1.35
CA HIS A 201 19.56 -12.00 1.53
C HIS A 201 19.55 -10.54 1.05
N VAL A 202 18.89 -10.27 -0.09
CA VAL A 202 18.73 -8.90 -0.61
C VAL A 202 17.89 -8.07 0.36
N LEU A 203 16.78 -8.61 0.85
CA LEU A 203 15.87 -7.95 1.78
C LEU A 203 16.60 -7.47 3.04
N ALA A 204 17.42 -8.32 3.67
CA ALA A 204 18.20 -7.98 4.85
C ALA A 204 19.15 -6.78 4.63
N GLN A 205 19.65 -6.60 3.41
CA GLN A 205 20.52 -5.47 3.07
C GLN A 205 19.73 -4.18 2.84
N VAL A 206 18.50 -4.26 2.32
CA VAL A 206 17.74 -3.08 1.86
C VAL A 206 16.64 -2.62 2.81
N GLU A 207 16.18 -3.46 3.75
CA GLU A 207 15.09 -3.10 4.68
C GLU A 207 15.45 -1.95 5.63
N HIS A 208 16.74 -1.70 5.82
CA HIS A 208 17.28 -0.64 6.68
C HIS A 208 17.50 0.69 5.94
N LEU A 209 17.34 0.70 4.61
CA LEU A 209 17.51 1.91 3.82
C LEU A 209 16.47 2.96 4.23
N ARG A 210 16.91 4.21 4.23
CA ARG A 210 16.06 5.37 4.54
C ARG A 210 15.89 6.21 3.30
N GLU A 211 14.73 6.83 3.19
CA GLU A 211 14.47 7.82 2.16
C GLU A 211 15.33 9.06 2.44
N PRO A 212 15.81 9.76 1.40
CA PRO A 212 16.34 11.11 1.57
C PRO A 212 15.33 12.02 2.29
N ALA A 213 15.84 12.93 3.12
CA ALA A 213 15.00 13.91 3.82
C ALA A 213 14.37 14.92 2.85
N ASP A 214 15.09 15.26 1.77
CA ASP A 214 14.65 16.25 0.79
C ASP A 214 13.61 15.66 -0.18
N PRO A 215 12.54 16.42 -0.50
CA PRO A 215 11.58 16.03 -1.52
C PRO A 215 12.23 15.80 -2.89
N SER A 216 11.75 14.80 -3.61
CA SER A 216 12.12 14.51 -4.99
C SER A 216 10.88 14.16 -5.83
N PRO A 217 10.98 14.14 -7.17
CA PRO A 217 9.86 13.73 -8.01
C PRO A 217 9.30 12.34 -7.65
N ALA A 218 10.16 11.42 -7.19
CA ALA A 218 9.73 10.09 -6.76
C ALA A 218 8.90 10.13 -5.47
N THR A 219 9.26 10.98 -4.51
CA THR A 219 8.58 11.06 -3.20
C THR A 219 7.24 11.77 -3.33
N VAL A 220 7.18 12.83 -4.15
CA VAL A 220 5.92 13.52 -4.50
C VAL A 220 4.98 12.55 -5.22
N LEU A 221 5.46 11.83 -6.22
CA LEU A 221 4.64 10.84 -6.94
C LEU A 221 4.16 9.71 -6.03
N ALA A 222 5.00 9.22 -5.12
CA ALA A 222 4.64 8.20 -4.15
C ALA A 222 3.54 8.68 -3.20
N ALA A 223 3.68 9.88 -2.65
CA ALA A 223 2.68 10.50 -1.79
C ALA A 223 1.35 10.71 -2.53
N SER A 224 1.37 11.27 -3.73
CA SER A 224 0.15 11.51 -4.52
C SER A 224 -0.56 10.21 -4.89
N LEU A 225 0.17 9.20 -5.37
CA LEU A 225 -0.42 7.91 -5.75
C LEU A 225 -0.95 7.15 -4.53
N ALA A 226 -0.25 7.20 -3.39
CA ALA A 226 -0.74 6.62 -2.14
C ALA A 226 -1.99 7.32 -1.62
N CYS A 227 -2.01 8.67 -1.66
CA CYS A 227 -3.19 9.46 -1.29
C CYS A 227 -4.40 9.07 -2.14
N ALA A 228 -4.27 9.07 -3.47
CA ALA A 228 -5.33 8.68 -4.38
C ALA A 228 -5.87 7.28 -4.06
N ARG A 229 -5.00 6.29 -3.83
CA ARG A 229 -5.44 4.93 -3.47
C ARG A 229 -6.15 4.84 -2.13
N LEU A 230 -5.82 5.68 -1.16
CA LEU A 230 -6.52 5.73 0.13
C LEU A 230 -7.90 6.38 -0.01
N LEU A 231 -7.99 7.49 -0.75
CA LEU A 231 -9.27 8.16 -1.01
C LEU A 231 -10.21 7.24 -1.78
N ASP A 232 -9.73 6.57 -2.83
CA ASP A 232 -10.50 5.54 -3.57
C ASP A 232 -11.01 4.45 -2.63
N ARG A 233 -10.18 4.01 -1.68
CA ARG A 233 -10.56 3.00 -0.69
C ARG A 233 -11.62 3.51 0.29
N PHE A 234 -11.58 4.78 0.67
CA PHE A 234 -12.54 5.34 1.64
C PHE A 234 -13.93 5.56 1.05
N THR A 235 -14.00 5.85 -0.26
CA THR A 235 -15.25 6.01 -1.00
C THR A 235 -15.80 4.67 -1.52
N SER A 236 -14.94 3.69 -1.76
CA SER A 236 -15.36 2.35 -2.18
C SER A 236 -15.91 1.52 -1.01
N PRO A 237 -17.04 0.82 -1.18
CA PRO A 237 -17.49 -0.15 -0.18
C PRO A 237 -16.42 -1.25 -0.02
N PRO A 238 -16.25 -1.84 1.19
CA PRO A 238 -15.32 -2.93 1.39
C PRO A 238 -15.70 -4.12 0.49
N GLY A 239 -15.00 -4.24 -0.64
CA GLY A 239 -15.12 -5.36 -1.55
C GLY A 239 -14.36 -6.56 -1.02
N ARG A 240 -14.99 -7.73 -1.06
CA ARG A 240 -14.29 -8.99 -0.81
C ARG A 240 -13.55 -9.40 -2.08
N THR A 241 -12.29 -9.02 -2.18
CA THR A 241 -11.46 -9.35 -3.35
C THR A 241 -10.30 -10.24 -2.93
N SER A 242 -10.21 -11.43 -3.52
CA SER A 242 -9.10 -12.38 -3.30
C SER A 242 -7.81 -12.00 -4.04
N VAL A 243 -7.91 -11.00 -4.93
CA VAL A 243 -6.82 -10.43 -5.72
C VAL A 243 -6.62 -8.99 -5.27
N ALA A 244 -5.38 -8.58 -5.06
CA ALA A 244 -5.03 -7.20 -4.76
C ALA A 244 -4.03 -6.66 -5.79
N GLU A 245 -4.10 -5.38 -6.12
CA GLU A 245 -3.27 -4.78 -7.18
C GLU A 245 -2.28 -3.76 -6.61
N SER A 246 -1.02 -3.83 -7.05
CA SER A 246 -0.04 -2.77 -6.87
C SER A 246 0.23 -2.02 -8.16
N THR A 247 0.43 -0.70 -8.07
CA THR A 247 0.88 0.14 -9.19
C THR A 247 2.34 0.51 -8.99
N THR A 248 3.19 0.22 -9.98
CA THR A 248 4.58 0.68 -10.06
C THR A 248 4.73 1.71 -11.16
N VAL A 249 5.30 2.88 -10.85
CA VAL A 249 5.65 3.91 -11.84
C VAL A 249 7.16 4.00 -11.99
N LEU A 250 7.66 3.88 -13.22
CA LEU A 250 9.08 3.95 -13.56
C LEU A 250 9.53 5.39 -13.86
N LEU A 251 10.70 5.76 -13.35
CA LEU A 251 11.30 7.09 -13.51
C LEU A 251 12.70 7.00 -14.17
N PRO A 252 13.03 7.91 -15.11
CA PRO A 252 12.14 8.90 -15.74
C PRO A 252 11.20 8.23 -16.78
N GLY A 253 10.15 8.95 -17.17
CA GLY A 253 9.25 8.56 -18.26
C GLY A 253 7.84 8.14 -17.83
N GLY A 254 7.58 7.97 -16.53
CA GLY A 254 6.22 7.86 -15.99
C GLY A 254 5.45 6.61 -16.40
N ARG A 255 6.11 5.58 -16.94
CA ARG A 255 5.43 4.34 -17.35
C ARG A 255 4.90 3.60 -16.12
N SER A 256 3.60 3.37 -16.09
CA SER A 256 2.94 2.57 -15.06
C SER A 256 2.97 1.07 -15.42
N ARG A 257 3.05 0.24 -14.39
CA ARG A 257 2.86 -1.20 -14.43
C ARG A 257 1.93 -1.59 -13.30
N HIS A 258 0.95 -2.41 -13.59
CA HIS A 258 0.06 -2.98 -12.59
C HIS A 258 0.49 -4.43 -12.35
N ARG A 259 0.51 -4.85 -11.09
CA ARG A 259 0.77 -6.24 -10.71
C ARG A 259 -0.32 -6.71 -9.78
N GLU A 260 -0.96 -7.80 -10.16
CA GLU A 260 -1.89 -8.52 -9.31
C GLU A 260 -1.15 -9.44 -8.33
N TRP A 261 -1.72 -9.57 -7.12
CA TRP A 261 -1.22 -10.37 -6.02
C TRP A 261 -2.33 -11.26 -5.51
N ARG A 262 -2.00 -12.52 -5.21
CA ARG A 262 -2.91 -13.53 -4.66
C ARG A 262 -2.31 -14.11 -3.38
N ARG A 263 -3.15 -14.70 -2.54
CA ARG A 263 -2.66 -15.48 -1.39
C ARG A 263 -1.69 -16.54 -1.89
N HIS A 264 -0.52 -16.59 -1.28
CA HIS A 264 0.50 -17.54 -1.66
C HIS A 264 0.20 -18.92 -1.04
N PRO A 265 0.25 -20.04 -1.78
CA PRO A 265 -0.14 -21.37 -1.27
C PRO A 265 0.64 -21.85 -0.05
N ARG A 266 1.91 -21.42 0.09
CA ARG A 266 2.77 -21.75 1.24
C ARG A 266 2.73 -20.72 2.36
N CYS A 267 1.73 -19.82 2.38
CA CYS A 267 1.66 -18.77 3.39
C CYS A 267 1.03 -19.30 4.69
N PRO A 268 1.77 -19.35 5.81
CA PRO A 268 1.28 -19.89 7.09
C PRO A 268 0.24 -19.00 7.78
N ARG A 269 -0.05 -17.81 7.21
CA ARG A 269 -1.06 -16.88 7.74
C ARG A 269 -2.45 -17.09 7.15
N HIS A 270 -2.56 -17.92 6.13
CA HIS A 270 -3.79 -18.12 5.36
C HIS A 270 -4.17 -19.60 5.26
N ASP A 271 -3.67 -20.44 6.19
CA ASP A 271 -3.89 -21.89 6.18
C ASP A 271 -5.28 -22.22 5.65
N ASP A 272 -5.32 -22.78 4.43
CA ASP A 272 -6.50 -23.43 3.92
C ASP A 272 -6.74 -24.59 4.89
N ALA A 273 -7.81 -24.53 5.68
CA ALA A 273 -8.33 -25.71 6.33
C ALA A 273 -8.44 -26.78 5.23
N HIS A 274 -7.57 -27.78 5.28
CA HIS A 274 -7.48 -28.85 4.31
C HIS A 274 -8.85 -29.52 4.17
N ASP A 275 -9.58 -29.16 3.13
CA ASP A 275 -10.74 -29.90 2.66
C ASP A 275 -10.26 -30.87 1.57
N VAL A 276 -9.49 -31.89 1.99
CA VAL A 276 -9.39 -33.16 1.24
C VAL A 276 -9.15 -34.29 2.25
N GLY A 277 -10.13 -35.18 2.34
CA GLY A 277 -10.01 -36.42 3.07
C GLY A 277 -8.82 -37.27 2.62
N GLY A 278 -8.25 -37.99 3.58
CA GLY A 278 -7.57 -39.28 3.38
C GLY A 278 -6.59 -39.38 2.22
N SER A 279 -5.34 -38.96 2.45
CA SER A 279 -4.22 -39.79 2.02
C SER A 279 -3.05 -39.58 2.96
N SER A 280 -2.68 -40.64 3.67
CA SER A 280 -1.45 -40.68 4.46
C SER A 280 -0.23 -40.40 3.56
N PRO A 281 0.82 -39.74 4.08
CA PRO A 281 2.10 -39.66 3.38
C PRO A 281 2.71 -41.07 3.25
N PRO A 282 3.44 -41.36 2.16
CA PRO A 282 4.12 -42.65 2.01
C PRO A 282 5.23 -42.79 3.06
N PRO A 283 5.51 -44.01 3.55
CA PRO A 283 6.57 -44.23 4.52
C PRO A 283 7.93 -43.92 3.91
N VAL A 284 8.71 -43.10 4.61
CA VAL A 284 10.12 -42.85 4.31
C VAL A 284 10.87 -44.16 4.51
N ALA A 285 11.50 -44.66 3.44
CA ALA A 285 12.28 -45.89 3.48
C ALA A 285 13.56 -45.70 4.30
N GLY A 286 13.69 -46.51 5.35
CA GLY A 286 14.92 -47.11 5.89
C GLY A 286 16.15 -46.21 6.07
N ALA A 287 16.31 -45.63 7.26
CA ALA A 287 17.63 -45.37 7.82
C ALA A 287 17.88 -46.37 8.98
N ASP A 288 18.84 -47.25 8.74
CA ASP A 288 19.36 -48.28 9.62
C ASP A 288 19.97 -47.67 10.92
N PRO A 289 19.59 -48.12 12.14
CA PRO A 289 20.17 -47.61 13.38
C PRO A 289 21.52 -48.28 13.67
N GLY A 290 22.57 -47.77 13.03
CA GLY A 290 23.95 -48.17 13.26
C GLY A 290 24.61 -47.47 14.46
N ARG A 291 24.49 -48.10 15.63
CA ARG A 291 25.50 -48.18 16.71
C ARG A 291 25.96 -46.88 17.39
N CYS A 292 25.49 -46.75 18.63
CA CYS A 292 26.00 -45.88 19.69
C CYS A 292 27.44 -46.27 20.07
N GLY A 293 28.39 -45.36 19.83
CA GLY A 293 29.75 -45.39 20.39
C GLY A 293 29.81 -44.49 21.62
N ARG A 294 30.20 -45.05 22.76
CA ARG A 294 30.35 -44.39 24.06
C ARG A 294 31.69 -43.64 24.16
N GLY A 295 31.66 -42.49 24.83
CA GLY A 295 32.78 -41.71 25.38
C GLY A 295 32.25 -40.29 25.63
N GLY A 296 32.09 -39.74 26.85
CA GLY A 296 32.96 -39.81 28.02
C GLY A 296 34.24 -39.02 27.70
N ALA A 297 34.59 -37.89 28.29
CA ALA A 297 34.11 -37.12 29.44
C ALA A 297 34.68 -35.68 29.34
N ASP A 298 34.45 -34.89 30.40
CA ASP A 298 35.18 -33.67 30.80
C ASP A 298 34.72 -32.36 30.12
N GLY A 299 34.22 -31.32 30.80
CA GLY A 299 34.40 -30.90 32.19
C GLY A 299 35.32 -29.67 32.23
N GLY A 300 34.77 -28.46 32.40
CA GLY A 300 35.57 -27.29 32.74
C GLY A 300 35.13 -25.95 32.14
N THR A 301 34.13 -25.29 32.75
CA THR A 301 34.15 -23.83 32.98
C THR A 301 35.07 -23.57 34.20
N PRO A 302 35.76 -22.41 34.34
CA PRO A 302 35.08 -21.11 34.54
C PRO A 302 35.86 -19.87 34.03
N GLY A 303 35.24 -18.68 34.15
CA GLY A 303 36.01 -17.45 34.41
C GLY A 303 35.63 -16.21 33.60
N THR A 304 34.59 -15.50 34.05
CA THR A 304 34.46 -14.04 33.91
C THR A 304 35.52 -13.33 34.76
N PRO A 305 36.06 -12.21 34.30
CA PRO A 305 35.76 -10.91 34.94
C PRO A 305 35.54 -9.84 33.85
N GLY A 306 34.87 -8.71 34.04
CA GLY A 306 34.57 -7.90 35.20
C GLY A 306 34.54 -6.45 34.69
N CYS A 307 33.46 -5.73 34.98
CA CYS A 307 33.28 -4.31 34.65
C CYS A 307 34.47 -3.46 35.14
N ALA A 308 34.91 -2.53 34.30
CA ALA A 308 35.65 -1.35 34.73
C ALA A 308 35.00 -0.10 34.12
N THR A 309 34.35 0.65 35.00
CA THR A 309 33.90 2.03 34.87
C THR A 309 35.07 3.01 34.99
N SER A 310 35.16 3.98 34.08
CA SER A 310 35.72 5.35 34.25
C SER A 310 35.60 6.01 32.87
N GLY A 311 35.14 7.24 32.67
CA GLY A 311 35.13 8.41 33.54
C GLY A 311 35.96 9.52 32.88
N SER A 312 35.35 10.71 32.74
CA SER A 312 35.95 12.02 32.46
C SER A 312 36.20 12.46 31.00
N THR A 313 35.29 13.33 30.53
CA THR A 313 35.49 14.75 30.14
C THR A 313 36.82 15.21 29.56
N GLY A 314 36.74 15.88 28.39
CA GLY A 314 37.77 16.79 27.87
C GLY A 314 37.22 17.63 26.71
N VAL A 315 37.41 18.94 26.79
CA VAL A 315 36.75 20.02 26.05
C VAL A 315 37.64 20.59 24.93
N ALA A 316 36.99 21.11 23.88
CA ALA A 316 37.42 22.15 22.92
C ALA A 316 38.51 21.86 21.87
N GLY A 317 38.29 22.41 20.66
CA GLY A 317 39.36 22.64 19.69
C GLY A 317 38.93 22.73 18.23
N SER A 318 38.48 23.91 17.82
CA SER A 318 38.27 24.34 16.42
C SER A 318 39.56 24.29 15.57
N THR A 319 39.48 23.90 14.29
CA THR A 319 39.83 24.72 13.08
C THR A 319 40.21 23.89 11.83
N ALA A 320 39.63 24.32 10.70
CA ALA A 320 40.19 24.47 9.34
C ALA A 320 41.02 23.34 8.65
N ARG A 321 40.41 22.77 7.60
CA ARG A 321 40.76 22.94 6.17
C ARG A 321 42.26 22.82 5.79
N ASP A 322 42.65 21.71 5.15
CA ASP A 322 43.42 21.72 3.88
C ASP A 322 43.48 20.33 3.21
N THR A 323 44.10 20.28 2.04
CA THR A 323 43.69 19.56 0.83
C THR A 323 44.55 18.34 0.46
N ARG A 324 44.04 17.56 -0.53
CA ARG A 324 44.74 16.68 -1.50
C ARG A 324 45.50 15.45 -0.96
N ARG A 325 45.00 14.25 -1.33
CA ARG A 325 45.70 13.32 -2.24
C ARG A 325 44.84 12.09 -2.57
N ALA A 326 44.63 11.86 -3.87
CA ALA A 326 44.20 10.57 -4.42
C ALA A 326 45.34 9.54 -4.40
N PRO A 327 45.01 8.24 -4.49
CA PRO A 327 45.56 7.49 -5.61
C PRO A 327 44.55 6.57 -6.33
N HIS A 328 44.89 6.34 -7.59
CA HIS A 328 44.20 5.57 -8.62
C HIS A 328 44.06 4.07 -8.35
N ALA A 329 42.95 3.55 -8.89
CA ALA A 329 42.79 2.30 -9.64
C ALA A 329 42.77 0.94 -8.90
N ARG A 330 41.62 0.25 -9.04
CA ARG A 330 41.46 -0.95 -9.89
C ARG A 330 39.96 -1.25 -10.05
N HIS A 331 39.38 -0.86 -11.20
CA HIS A 331 38.07 -1.35 -11.62
C HIS A 331 38.20 -2.80 -12.07
N ARG A 332 37.61 -3.74 -11.33
CA ARG A 332 37.25 -5.06 -11.86
C ARG A 332 35.95 -4.90 -12.65
N SER A 333 36.02 -5.02 -13.96
CA SER A 333 34.87 -5.07 -14.85
C SER A 333 34.08 -6.37 -14.60
N GLY A 334 33.03 -6.29 -13.80
CA GLY A 334 32.00 -7.33 -13.73
C GLY A 334 31.15 -7.28 -15.00
N ARG A 335 31.16 -8.36 -15.80
CA ARG A 335 30.23 -8.54 -16.92
C ARG A 335 28.80 -8.59 -16.39
N ILE A 336 27.99 -7.61 -16.75
CA ILE A 336 26.54 -7.67 -16.63
C ILE A 336 26.02 -8.31 -17.92
N GLN A 337 25.51 -9.54 -17.84
CA GLN A 337 24.71 -10.13 -18.90
C GLN A 337 23.23 -9.76 -18.66
N PRO A 338 22.55 -9.08 -19.59
CA PRO A 338 21.13 -8.83 -19.48
C PRO A 338 20.36 -10.14 -19.70
N ARG A 339 19.49 -10.52 -18.74
CA ARG A 339 18.46 -11.55 -18.96
C ARG A 339 17.46 -11.00 -19.99
N ALA A 340 17.23 -11.76 -21.05
CA ALA A 340 16.16 -11.51 -22.01
C ALA A 340 14.79 -11.70 -21.35
N PRO A 341 13.76 -10.94 -21.76
CA PRO A 341 12.42 -11.06 -21.19
C PRO A 341 11.73 -12.35 -21.69
N GLN A 342 11.12 -13.07 -20.75
CA GLN A 342 9.98 -13.96 -20.99
C GLN A 342 8.77 -13.34 -20.29
#